data_AF-A0A2S5ADX2-F1
#
_entry.id   AF-A0A2S5ADX2-F1
#
_cell.length_a   1.000
_cell.length_b   1.000
_cell.length_c   1.000
_cell.angle_alpha   90.00
_cell.angle_beta   90.00
_cell.angle_gamma   90.00
#
_symmetry.space_group_name_H-M   'P 1'
#
loop_
_entity.id
_entity.type
_entity.pdbx_description
1 polymer ?
#
loop_
_entity_poly.entity_id
_entity_poly.type
_entity_poly.pdbx_seq_one_letter_code
_entity_poly.pdbx_strand_id
1 'polypeptide(L)'
;MKKVVVLILICLLFGCNKKEDSEVQKPYIISAANIKIQKYSDSLKNSGSKIRVLPLKGFYGECNLIIDRNGDVLYFQNKKVGRICGTEMENDTLPQFLDLQPKDLIKIPKDCIEKFIDENVMTKEKRRQILVVGSQTDTINDQKILSFFYKIKVPTYLIRRTTQEEDTVLSYKKKNAFYYSDSIKWDKTKIKFPD
;
A
#
# COMPACT_ATOMS: atom_id res chain seq x y z
N MET A 1 -41.48 -30.33 38.82
CA MET A 1 -40.59 -29.13 38.75
C MET A 1 -39.16 -29.44 38.33
N LYS A 2 -38.48 -30.47 38.88
CA LYS A 2 -37.10 -30.82 38.49
C LYS A 2 -36.90 -31.13 36.99
N LYS A 3 -37.88 -31.72 36.32
CA LYS A 3 -37.79 -32.05 34.87
C LYS A 3 -37.93 -30.84 33.93
N VAL A 4 -38.57 -29.75 34.37
CA VAL A 4 -38.75 -28.52 33.57
C VAL A 4 -37.48 -27.67 33.62
N VAL A 5 -36.79 -27.65 34.75
CA VAL A 5 -35.52 -26.93 34.94
C VAL A 5 -34.40 -27.52 34.06
N VAL A 6 -34.38 -28.85 33.87
CA VAL A 6 -33.40 -29.52 32.99
C VAL A 6 -33.61 -29.15 31.52
N LEU A 7 -34.87 -29.00 31.07
CA LEU A 7 -35.16 -28.63 29.68
C LEU A 7 -34.72 -27.19 29.36
N ILE A 8 -34.88 -26.26 30.31
CA ILE A 8 -34.46 -24.86 30.18
C ILE A 8 -32.92 -24.75 30.16
N LEU A 9 -32.22 -25.56 30.95
CA LEU A 9 -30.75 -25.58 30.94
C LEU A 9 -30.16 -26.11 29.61
N ILE A 10 -30.83 -27.06 28.95
CA ILE A 10 -30.36 -27.60 27.66
C ILE A 10 -30.54 -26.57 26.53
N CYS A 11 -31.60 -25.76 26.56
CA CYS A 11 -31.81 -24.70 25.56
C CYS A 11 -30.78 -23.54 25.64
N LEU A 12 -30.17 -23.29 26.81
CA LEU A 12 -29.14 -22.27 26.97
C LEU A 12 -27.76 -22.69 26.42
N LEU A 13 -27.50 -24.00 26.28
CA LEU A 13 -26.23 -24.54 25.78
C LEU A 13 -26.18 -24.67 24.25
N PHE A 14 -27.34 -24.59 23.58
CA PHE A 14 -27.44 -24.54 22.11
C PHE A 14 -27.73 -23.12 21.59
N GLY A 15 -27.29 -22.10 22.33
CA GLY A 15 -27.14 -20.75 21.81
C GLY A 15 -26.17 -20.81 20.64
N CYS A 16 -26.71 -20.86 19.43
CA CYS A 16 -25.96 -20.79 18.19
C CYS A 16 -25.26 -19.42 18.17
N ASN A 17 -24.03 -19.36 18.67
CA ASN A 17 -23.14 -18.24 18.39
C ASN A 17 -23.01 -18.26 16.87
N LYS A 18 -23.76 -17.39 16.18
CA LYS A 18 -23.46 -17.01 14.81
C LYS A 18 -21.99 -16.61 14.85
N LYS A 19 -21.11 -17.49 14.37
CA LYS A 19 -19.76 -17.10 14.02
C LYS A 19 -19.99 -15.96 13.05
N GLU A 20 -19.54 -14.76 13.40
CA GLU A 20 -19.32 -13.74 12.40
C GLU A 20 -18.43 -14.40 11.35
N ASP A 21 -19.00 -14.72 10.20
CA ASP A 21 -18.21 -15.06 9.03
C ASP A 21 -17.35 -13.83 8.80
N SER A 22 -16.10 -13.90 9.20
CA SER A 22 -15.11 -12.88 8.87
C SER A 22 -15.09 -12.85 7.35
N GLU A 23 -15.72 -11.83 6.76
CA GLU A 23 -15.89 -11.71 5.32
C GLU A 23 -14.50 -11.78 4.67
N VAL A 24 -14.20 -12.91 4.03
CA VAL A 24 -12.90 -13.16 3.42
C VAL A 24 -12.72 -12.13 2.32
N GLN A 25 -11.67 -11.33 2.42
CA GLN A 25 -11.47 -10.25 1.48
C GLN A 25 -11.02 -10.79 0.14
N LYS A 26 -11.66 -10.27 -0.92
CA LYS A 26 -11.29 -10.59 -2.29
C LYS A 26 -9.87 -10.07 -2.58
N PRO A 27 -9.08 -10.81 -3.37
CA PRO A 27 -7.76 -10.33 -3.78
C PRO A 27 -7.83 -8.96 -4.43
N TYR A 28 -6.86 -8.10 -4.10
CA TYR A 28 -6.71 -6.79 -4.73
C TYR A 28 -5.80 -6.92 -5.95
N ILE A 29 -6.28 -6.53 -7.13
CA ILE A 29 -5.54 -6.59 -8.40
C ILE A 29 -5.22 -5.17 -8.85
N ILE A 30 -3.94 -4.81 -8.84
CA ILE A 30 -3.45 -3.45 -9.10
C ILE A 30 -3.79 -3.01 -10.53
N SER A 31 -3.45 -3.85 -11.52
CA SER A 31 -3.77 -3.57 -12.93
C SER A 31 -5.27 -3.32 -13.17
N ALA A 32 -6.14 -4.12 -12.56
CA ALA A 32 -7.58 -3.97 -12.67
C ALA A 32 -8.09 -2.68 -12.00
N ALA A 33 -7.54 -2.32 -10.84
CA ALA A 33 -7.85 -1.05 -10.17
C ALA A 33 -7.44 0.15 -11.04
N ASN A 34 -6.24 0.10 -11.64
CA ASN A 34 -5.73 1.14 -12.53
C ASN A 34 -6.63 1.33 -13.76
N ILE A 35 -7.10 0.24 -14.38
CA ILE A 35 -8.04 0.32 -15.52
C ILE A 35 -9.33 1.02 -15.12
N LYS A 36 -9.90 0.72 -13.94
CA LYS A 36 -11.13 1.37 -13.45
C LYS A 36 -10.94 2.86 -13.25
N ILE A 37 -9.83 3.24 -12.63
CA ILE A 37 -9.45 4.65 -12.40
C ILE A 37 -9.26 5.39 -13.72
N GLN A 38 -8.57 4.77 -14.69
CA GLN A 38 -8.37 5.33 -16.01
C GLN A 38 -9.71 5.59 -16.72
N LYS A 39 -10.61 4.60 -16.75
CA LYS A 39 -11.95 4.76 -17.32
C LYS A 39 -12.74 5.89 -16.67
N TYR A 40 -12.66 6.03 -15.35
CA TYR A 40 -13.31 7.11 -14.62
C TYR A 40 -12.72 8.48 -14.99
N SER A 41 -11.40 8.61 -15.01
CA SER A 41 -10.69 9.82 -15.46
C SER A 41 -11.09 10.20 -16.89
N ASP A 42 -11.11 9.23 -17.81
CA ASP A 42 -11.48 9.48 -19.20
C ASP A 42 -12.95 9.91 -19.34
N SER A 43 -13.85 9.34 -18.54
CA SER A 43 -15.26 9.75 -18.52
C SER A 43 -15.45 11.21 -18.09
N LEU A 44 -14.67 11.68 -17.11
CA LEU A 44 -14.72 13.07 -16.65
C LEU A 44 -14.15 14.05 -17.67
N LYS A 45 -13.06 13.67 -18.35
CA LYS A 45 -12.50 14.45 -19.46
C LYS A 45 -13.53 14.60 -20.59
N ASN A 46 -14.17 13.49 -20.96
CA ASN A 46 -15.16 13.48 -22.05
C ASN A 46 -16.43 14.25 -21.69
N SER A 47 -16.81 14.32 -20.41
CA SER A 47 -17.98 15.07 -19.96
C SER A 47 -17.74 16.58 -19.83
N GLY A 48 -16.55 17.08 -20.17
CA GLY A 48 -16.17 18.50 -19.97
C GLY A 48 -16.14 18.93 -18.50
N SER A 49 -16.04 17.97 -17.57
CA SER A 49 -16.05 18.27 -16.14
C SER A 49 -14.79 19.05 -15.75
N LYS A 50 -14.96 20.09 -14.92
CA LYS A 50 -13.83 20.80 -14.30
C LYS A 50 -13.20 20.01 -13.16
N ILE A 51 -13.75 18.85 -12.79
CA ILE A 51 -13.18 17.94 -11.80
C ILE A 51 -11.88 17.37 -12.38
N ARG A 52 -10.74 17.81 -11.86
CA ARG A 52 -9.46 17.17 -12.12
C ARG A 52 -9.33 15.94 -11.21
N VAL A 53 -9.32 14.75 -11.80
CA VAL A 53 -8.83 13.57 -11.09
C VAL A 53 -7.34 13.77 -10.91
N LEU A 54 -6.88 13.85 -9.65
CA LEU A 54 -5.45 13.85 -9.34
C LEU A 54 -4.83 12.63 -10.03
N PRO A 55 -3.76 12.80 -10.83
CA PRO A 55 -3.12 11.66 -11.45
C PRO A 55 -2.67 10.72 -10.33
N LEU A 56 -3.12 9.45 -10.38
CA LEU A 56 -2.64 8.38 -9.51
C LEU A 56 -1.16 8.03 -9.77
N LYS A 57 -0.41 8.89 -10.48
CA LYS A 57 0.98 8.74 -10.85
C LYS A 57 1.91 9.34 -9.80
N GLY A 58 1.64 9.05 -8.53
CA GLY A 58 2.62 9.28 -7.47
C GLY A 58 3.46 8.02 -7.32
N PHE A 59 4.78 8.09 -7.48
CA PHE A 59 5.61 6.91 -7.19
C PHE A 59 5.94 6.82 -5.71
N TYR A 60 6.07 7.95 -5.03
CA TYR A 60 6.52 7.98 -3.65
C TYR A 60 5.75 9.01 -2.84
N GLY A 61 5.52 8.66 -1.57
CA GLY A 61 5.09 9.58 -0.54
C GLY A 61 6.22 9.83 0.46
N GLU A 62 5.91 10.58 1.51
CA GLU A 62 6.80 10.62 2.68
C GLU A 62 6.85 9.25 3.37
N CYS A 63 5.72 8.55 3.46
CA CYS A 63 5.60 7.23 4.05
C CYS A 63 5.29 6.18 2.98
N ASN A 64 6.12 5.13 2.90
CA ASN A 64 6.01 4.11 1.86
C ASN A 64 6.06 2.71 2.48
N LEU A 65 5.18 1.83 2.01
CA LEU A 65 5.23 0.39 2.27
C LEU A 65 5.65 -0.36 1.00
N ILE A 66 6.38 -1.45 1.19
CA ILE A 66 6.66 -2.44 0.15
C ILE A 66 6.14 -3.79 0.61
N ILE A 67 5.31 -4.42 -0.20
CA ILE A 67 4.85 -5.79 -0.04
C ILE A 67 5.65 -6.65 -1.01
N ASP A 68 6.43 -7.58 -0.47
CA ASP A 68 7.24 -8.46 -1.29
C ASP A 68 6.45 -9.66 -1.85
N ARG A 69 7.08 -10.46 -2.71
CA ARG A 69 6.42 -11.65 -3.30
C ARG A 69 6.01 -12.73 -2.28
N ASN A 70 6.61 -12.73 -1.10
CA ASN A 70 6.29 -13.64 0.01
C ASN A 70 5.22 -13.03 0.95
N GLY A 71 4.76 -11.82 0.64
CA GLY A 71 3.85 -11.03 1.45
C GLY A 71 4.53 -10.35 2.64
N ASP A 72 5.84 -10.40 2.81
CA ASP A 72 6.50 -9.61 3.86
C ASP A 72 6.30 -8.11 3.59
N VAL A 73 6.11 -7.35 4.66
CA VAL A 73 5.89 -5.91 4.60
C VAL A 73 7.12 -5.18 5.09
N LEU A 74 7.62 -4.28 4.26
CA LEU A 74 8.71 -3.37 4.59
C LEU A 74 8.21 -1.94 4.53
N TYR A 75 8.87 -1.06 5.26
CA TYR A 75 8.60 0.36 5.29
C TYR A 75 9.87 1.15 5.05
N PHE A 76 9.74 2.27 4.35
CA PHE A 76 10.75 3.30 4.31
C PHE A 76 10.11 4.68 4.32
N GLN A 77 10.86 5.64 4.82
CA GLN A 77 10.44 7.04 4.87
C GLN A 77 11.36 7.87 3.99
N ASN A 78 10.76 8.66 3.10
CA ASN A 78 11.52 9.64 2.33
C ASN A 78 11.68 10.94 3.11
N LYS A 79 12.75 11.68 2.81
CA LYS A 79 12.86 13.09 3.23
C LYS A 79 11.61 13.82 2.71
N LYS A 80 11.10 14.79 3.50
CA LYS A 80 9.85 15.53 3.22
C LYS A 80 9.74 15.80 1.72
N VAL A 81 8.85 15.06 1.06
CA VAL A 81 8.50 15.35 -0.33
C VAL A 81 7.86 16.74 -0.28
N GLY A 82 8.44 17.71 -0.99
CA GLY A 82 7.86 19.03 -1.14
C GLY A 82 6.39 18.92 -1.56
N ARG A 83 5.57 19.96 -1.29
CA ARG A 83 4.14 19.94 -1.61
C ARG A 83 3.91 19.23 -2.94
N ILE A 84 3.04 18.22 -2.93
CA ILE A 84 2.47 17.62 -4.14
C ILE A 84 1.59 18.68 -4.80
N CYS A 85 2.23 19.72 -5.34
CA CYS A 85 1.61 20.73 -6.20
C CYS A 85 1.58 20.07 -7.58
N GLY A 86 0.42 19.58 -7.99
CA GLY A 86 0.21 18.78 -9.19
C GLY A 86 0.46 19.48 -10.53
N THR A 87 1.28 20.53 -10.57
CA THR A 87 1.66 21.25 -11.79
C THR A 87 2.72 20.52 -12.61
N GLU A 88 3.53 19.62 -12.03
CA GLU A 88 4.55 18.85 -12.75
C GLU A 88 4.22 17.35 -12.89
N MET A 89 3.25 16.83 -12.13
CA MET A 89 2.87 15.41 -12.13
C MET A 89 2.04 14.96 -13.33
N GLU A 90 1.45 15.87 -14.10
CA GLU A 90 0.58 15.48 -15.22
C GLU A 90 1.34 14.71 -16.31
N ASN A 91 2.66 14.92 -16.41
CA ASN A 91 3.52 14.29 -17.43
C ASN A 91 4.62 13.37 -16.88
N ASP A 92 4.83 13.30 -15.56
CA ASP A 92 5.88 12.42 -15.03
C ASP A 92 5.38 10.96 -15.00
N THR A 93 5.95 10.15 -15.90
CA THR A 93 5.59 8.74 -16.07
C THR A 93 6.59 7.81 -15.39
N LEU A 94 7.73 8.33 -14.92
CA LEU A 94 8.82 7.52 -14.38
C LEU A 94 9.03 7.82 -12.89
N PRO A 95 9.30 6.80 -12.06
CA PRO A 95 9.74 7.03 -10.69
C PRO A 95 11.08 7.75 -10.68
N GLN A 96 11.21 8.75 -9.81
CA GLN A 96 12.49 9.38 -9.51
C GLN A 96 13.42 8.38 -8.78
N PHE A 97 14.71 8.41 -9.09
CA PHE A 97 15.72 7.69 -8.33
C PHE A 97 15.90 8.34 -6.95
N LEU A 98 15.66 7.56 -5.90
CA LEU A 98 15.73 8.05 -4.50
C LEU A 98 17.08 7.78 -3.84
N ASP A 99 17.95 7.01 -4.50
CA ASP A 99 19.15 6.43 -3.91
C ASP A 99 18.86 5.65 -2.62
N LEU A 100 17.78 4.86 -2.66
CA LEU A 100 17.32 4.04 -1.55
C LEU A 100 18.38 3.00 -1.18
N GLN A 101 18.65 2.85 0.12
CA GLN A 101 19.64 1.91 0.62
C GLN A 101 18.97 0.71 1.31
N PRO A 102 19.58 -0.48 1.31
CA PRO A 102 19.03 -1.65 2.01
C PRO A 102 18.74 -1.42 3.50
N LYS A 103 19.48 -0.50 4.15
CA LYS A 103 19.30 -0.09 5.55
C LYS A 103 18.05 0.76 5.78
N ASP A 104 17.55 1.44 4.75
CA ASP A 104 16.37 2.31 4.85
C ASP A 104 15.07 1.51 4.87
N LEU A 105 15.11 0.28 4.36
CA LEU A 105 14.00 -0.66 4.37
C LEU A 105 13.90 -1.36 5.74
N ILE A 106 12.81 -1.11 6.47
CA ILE A 106 12.56 -1.73 7.79
C ILE A 106 11.45 -2.76 7.62
N LYS A 107 11.69 -4.02 7.99
CA LYS A 107 10.64 -5.05 7.98
C LYS A 107 9.69 -4.83 9.15
N ILE A 108 8.39 -4.83 8.88
CA ILE A 108 7.34 -4.67 9.88
C ILE A 108 6.54 -5.98 9.99
N PRO A 109 6.27 -6.49 11.20
CA PRO A 109 5.32 -7.58 11.39
C PRO A 109 3.92 -7.22 10.87
N LYS A 110 3.29 -8.12 10.13
CA LYS A 110 1.95 -7.89 9.54
C LYS A 110 0.89 -7.47 10.56
N ASP A 111 0.96 -8.06 11.75
CA ASP A 111 0.02 -7.79 12.86
C ASP A 111 0.18 -6.38 13.46
N CYS A 112 1.28 -5.69 13.14
CA CYS A 112 1.57 -4.35 13.62
C CYS A 112 1.36 -3.27 12.56
N ILE A 113 0.97 -3.60 11.32
CA ILE A 113 0.89 -2.62 10.23
C ILE A 113 -0.02 -1.45 10.59
N GLU A 114 -1.22 -1.71 11.12
CA GLU A 114 -2.18 -0.66 11.47
C GLU A 114 -1.58 0.31 12.49
N LYS A 115 -1.09 -0.20 13.62
CA LYS A 115 -0.47 0.62 14.67
C LYS A 115 0.75 1.39 14.17
N PHE A 116 1.59 0.73 13.36
CA PHE A 116 2.79 1.36 12.80
C PHE A 116 2.42 2.54 11.88
N ILE A 117 1.40 2.37 11.04
CA ILE A 117 0.91 3.44 10.16
C ILE A 117 0.23 4.56 10.95
N ASP A 118 -0.53 4.24 11.99
CA ASP A 118 -1.12 5.25 12.88
C ASP A 118 -0.03 6.12 13.52
N GLU A 119 1.05 5.51 14.02
CA GLU A 119 2.16 6.24 14.68
C GLU A 119 3.03 7.04 13.70
N ASN A 120 3.24 6.55 12.47
CA ASN A 120 4.19 7.16 11.52
C ASN A 120 3.54 8.06 10.47
N VAL A 121 2.28 7.81 10.12
CA VAL A 121 1.53 8.54 9.08
C VAL A 121 0.51 9.48 9.72
N MET A 122 -0.32 8.99 10.65
CA MET A 122 -1.45 9.76 11.17
C MET A 122 -1.04 10.87 12.14
N THR A 123 0.16 10.79 12.71
CA THR A 123 0.76 11.85 13.54
C THR A 123 1.27 13.04 12.73
N LYS A 124 1.37 12.92 11.40
CA LYS A 124 1.77 14.02 10.53
C LYS A 124 0.66 15.04 10.35
N GLU A 125 1.03 16.25 9.91
CA GLU A 125 0.08 17.27 9.44
C GLU A 125 -0.90 16.67 8.42
N LYS A 126 -2.18 17.03 8.47
CA LYS A 126 -3.25 16.41 7.66
C LYS A 126 -2.92 16.27 6.16
N ARG A 127 -2.30 17.28 5.56
CA ARG A 127 -1.92 17.27 4.12
C ARG A 127 -0.76 16.33 3.78
N ARG A 128 -0.06 15.83 4.79
CA ARG A 128 1.09 14.91 4.70
C ARG A 128 0.74 13.49 5.15
N GLN A 129 -0.52 13.24 5.53
CA GLN A 129 -1.03 11.91 5.86
C GLN A 129 -1.28 11.12 4.57
N ILE A 130 -0.20 10.78 3.88
CA ILE A 130 -0.22 10.09 2.59
C ILE A 130 0.58 8.80 2.72
N LEU A 131 -0.02 7.67 2.34
CA LEU A 131 0.63 6.37 2.31
C LEU A 131 0.75 5.86 0.87
N VAL A 132 1.97 5.54 0.43
CA VAL A 132 2.17 4.83 -0.84
C VAL A 132 2.54 3.38 -0.55
N VAL A 133 1.90 2.45 -1.23
CA VAL A 133 2.10 1.01 -1.07
C VAL A 133 2.56 0.42 -2.40
N GLY A 134 3.81 0.00 -2.48
CA GLY A 134 4.36 -0.79 -3.57
C GLY A 134 4.16 -2.29 -3.32
N SER A 135 3.75 -3.04 -4.33
CA SER A 135 3.69 -4.50 -4.28
C SER A 135 4.58 -5.12 -5.36
N GLN A 136 5.30 -6.20 -5.04
CA GLN A 136 6.11 -6.96 -6.01
C GLN A 136 5.28 -7.90 -6.90
N THR A 137 4.03 -8.18 -6.54
CA THR A 137 3.03 -8.90 -7.38
C THR A 137 1.86 -8.00 -7.78
N ASP A 138 1.24 -8.27 -8.93
CA ASP A 138 0.06 -7.50 -9.39
C ASP A 138 -1.18 -7.79 -8.52
N THR A 139 -1.26 -9.01 -7.97
CA THR A 139 -2.32 -9.44 -7.08
C THR A 139 -1.82 -9.51 -5.65
N ILE A 140 -2.57 -8.93 -4.72
CA ILE A 140 -2.39 -9.02 -3.27
C ILE A 140 -3.52 -9.90 -2.73
N ASN A 141 -3.17 -11.03 -2.12
CA ASN A 141 -4.10 -12.04 -1.61
C ASN A 141 -3.94 -12.33 -0.11
N ASP A 142 -2.94 -11.73 0.55
CA ASP A 142 -2.71 -11.89 1.98
C ASP A 142 -3.84 -11.25 2.78
N GLN A 143 -4.57 -12.07 3.55
CA GLN A 143 -5.76 -11.63 4.27
C GLN A 143 -5.47 -10.60 5.36
N LYS A 144 -4.28 -10.60 5.97
CA LYS A 144 -3.92 -9.58 6.96
C LYS A 144 -3.71 -8.22 6.30
N ILE A 145 -3.04 -8.21 5.14
CA ILE A 145 -2.83 -6.99 4.35
C ILE A 145 -4.16 -6.46 3.79
N LEU A 146 -5.02 -7.34 3.26
CA LEU A 146 -6.34 -6.94 2.79
C LEU A 146 -7.21 -6.39 3.93
N SER A 147 -7.18 -7.05 5.09
CA SER A 147 -7.81 -6.55 6.34
C SER A 147 -7.35 -5.15 6.69
N PHE A 148 -6.05 -4.87 6.57
CA PHE A 148 -5.50 -3.53 6.77
C PHE A 148 -6.05 -2.54 5.72
N PHE A 149 -6.05 -2.87 4.43
CA PHE A 149 -6.55 -1.95 3.39
C PHE A 149 -8.03 -1.61 3.55
N TYR A 150 -8.86 -2.55 4.00
CA TYR A 150 -10.28 -2.29 4.26
C TYR A 150 -10.49 -1.37 5.46
N LYS A 151 -9.62 -1.43 6.47
CA LYS A 151 -9.70 -0.65 7.71
C LYS A 151 -8.83 0.61 7.70
N ILE A 152 -8.16 0.90 6.58
CA ILE A 152 -7.16 1.95 6.53
C ILE A 152 -7.78 3.32 6.84
N LYS A 153 -7.21 4.03 7.82
CA LYS A 153 -7.67 5.36 8.24
C LYS A 153 -6.93 6.51 7.55
N VAL A 154 -5.89 6.18 6.77
CA VAL A 154 -5.09 7.17 6.05
C VAL A 154 -5.96 7.86 5.00
N PRO A 155 -6.10 9.20 5.03
CA PRO A 155 -7.03 9.92 4.16
C PRO A 155 -6.68 9.81 2.69
N THR A 156 -5.38 9.68 2.38
CA THR A 156 -4.89 9.52 1.01
C THR A 156 -3.92 8.35 0.97
N TYR A 157 -4.21 7.35 0.14
CA TYR A 157 -3.28 6.27 -0.12
C TYR A 157 -3.28 5.87 -1.59
N LEU A 158 -2.17 5.27 -2.02
CA LEU A 158 -1.97 4.78 -3.37
C LEU A 158 -1.36 3.38 -3.31
N ILE A 159 -1.91 2.45 -4.09
CA ILE A 159 -1.37 1.09 -4.24
C ILE A 159 -0.88 0.92 -5.68
N ARG A 160 0.38 0.53 -5.85
CA ARG A 160 1.03 0.36 -7.16
C ARG A 160 1.98 -0.84 -7.18
N ARG A 161 2.48 -1.19 -8.36
CA ARG A 161 3.62 -2.11 -8.52
C ARG A 161 4.88 -1.45 -7.94
N THR A 162 5.82 -2.24 -7.44
CA THR A 162 7.15 -1.75 -7.04
C THR A 162 7.90 -1.12 -8.21
N THR A 163 8.77 -0.16 -7.91
CA THR A 163 9.68 0.46 -8.89
C THR A 163 10.90 -0.42 -9.10
N GLN A 164 11.68 -0.15 -10.17
CA GLN A 164 12.94 -0.86 -10.42
C GLN A 164 13.91 -0.73 -9.23
N GLU A 165 14.01 0.46 -8.65
CA GLU A 165 14.86 0.73 -7.49
C GLU A 165 14.43 -0.08 -6.28
N GLU A 166 13.15 -0.06 -5.93
CA GLU A 166 12.60 -0.82 -4.80
C GLU A 166 12.88 -2.32 -4.93
N ASP A 167 12.62 -2.89 -6.12
CA ASP A 167 12.88 -4.32 -6.39
C ASP A 167 14.38 -4.65 -6.27
N THR A 168 15.23 -3.77 -6.77
CA THR A 168 16.69 -3.93 -6.73
C THR A 168 17.18 -3.90 -5.29
N VAL A 169 16.89 -2.82 -4.56
CA VAL A 169 17.36 -2.61 -3.17
C VAL A 169 16.85 -3.71 -2.24
N LEU A 170 15.57 -4.09 -2.38
CA LEU A 170 15.01 -5.20 -1.62
C LEU A 170 15.72 -6.53 -1.89
N SER A 171 16.12 -6.79 -3.15
CA SER A 171 16.86 -8.00 -3.49
C SER A 171 18.23 -8.07 -2.81
N TYR A 172 18.94 -6.93 -2.72
CA TYR A 172 20.23 -6.83 -2.02
C TYR A 172 20.04 -6.99 -0.50
N LYS A 173 19.01 -6.36 0.07
CA LYS A 173 18.66 -6.52 1.49
C LYS A 173 18.43 -7.99 1.85
N LYS A 174 17.61 -8.70 1.07
CA LYS A 174 17.26 -10.11 1.32
C LYS A 174 18.47 -11.04 1.23
N LYS A 175 19.40 -10.74 0.32
CA LYS A 175 20.64 -11.50 0.14
C LYS A 175 21.73 -11.12 1.15
N ASN A 176 21.51 -10.08 1.95
CA ASN A 176 22.53 -9.46 2.79
C ASN A 176 23.82 -9.15 2.01
N ALA A 177 23.66 -8.66 0.78
CA ALA A 177 24.76 -8.38 -0.14
C ALA A 177 25.19 -6.91 -0.08
N PHE A 178 26.47 -6.63 -0.35
CA PHE A 178 26.95 -5.26 -0.51
C PHE A 178 26.21 -4.55 -1.64
N TYR A 179 25.74 -3.33 -1.37
CA TYR A 179 24.97 -2.52 -2.30
C TYR A 179 25.70 -1.21 -2.57
N TYR A 180 25.92 -0.94 -3.86
CA TYR A 180 26.48 0.31 -4.36
C TYR A 180 25.60 0.73 -5.55
N SER A 181 24.78 1.76 -5.37
CA SER A 181 23.83 2.23 -6.38
C SER A 181 24.48 2.57 -7.72
N ASP A 182 25.66 3.19 -7.67
CA ASP A 182 26.46 3.56 -8.86
C ASP A 182 26.97 2.35 -9.66
N SER A 183 27.04 1.17 -9.02
CA SER A 183 27.46 -0.07 -9.69
C SER A 183 26.30 -0.81 -10.37
N ILE A 184 25.06 -0.37 -10.15
CA ILE A 184 23.87 -0.97 -10.76
C ILE A 184 23.64 -0.40 -12.15
N LYS A 185 23.43 -1.29 -13.13
CA LYS A 185 23.00 -0.90 -14.48
C LYS A 185 21.50 -0.62 -14.49
N TRP A 186 21.13 0.62 -14.16
CA TRP A 186 19.73 1.07 -14.15
C TRP A 186 19.13 1.13 -15.56
N ASP A 187 17.85 0.76 -15.68
CA ASP A 187 17.12 0.89 -16.93
C ASP A 187 16.54 2.29 -16.98
N LYS A 188 17.23 3.19 -17.67
CA LYS A 188 16.87 4.61 -17.77
C LYS A 188 15.50 4.85 -18.43
N THR A 189 14.88 3.84 -19.03
CA THR A 189 13.50 3.93 -19.54
C THR A 189 12.44 3.71 -18.44
N LYS A 190 12.84 3.26 -17.26
CA LYS A 190 11.96 2.92 -16.13
C LYS A 190 12.23 3.74 -14.86
N ILE A 191 13.24 4.58 -14.87
CA ILE A 191 13.63 5.41 -13.73
C ILE A 191 14.26 6.72 -14.20
N LYS A 192 13.96 7.80 -13.48
CA LYS A 192 14.45 9.15 -13.77
C LYS A 192 15.47 9.56 -12.72
N PHE A 193 16.69 9.87 -13.15
CA PHE A 193 17.72 10.43 -12.28
C PHE A 193 17.51 11.94 -12.10
N PRO A 194 17.92 12.53 -10.97
CA PRO A 194 18.03 13.98 -10.88
C PRO A 194 19.00 14.49 -11.95
N ASP A 195 18.64 15.59 -12.60
CA ASP A 195 19.50 16.30 -13.57
C ASP A 195 20.69 16.99 -12.86
#